data_AF-A0A957Z689-F1
#
_entry.id   AF-A0A957Z689-F1
#
_cell.length_a   1.000
_cell.length_b   1.000
_cell.length_c   1.000
_cell.angle_alpha   90.00
_cell.angle_beta   90.00
_cell.angle_gamma   90.00
#
_symmetry.space_group_name_H-M   'P 1'
#
loop_
_entity.id
_entity.type
_entity.pdbx_description
1 polymer ?
#
loop_
_entity_poly.entity_id
_entity_poly.type
_entity_poly.pdbx_seq_one_letter_code
_entity_poly.pdbx_strand_id
1 'polypeptide(L)'
;RLRMLIVQGFGAWTALTSFYVAAGLLVAVAAANWITYWEFAQLDGDGVSYLAHALRASDASADLVQVASSSDTLLPADHIVLRFAAGEPAARMVNITVADLEPPTGPAARFFVLPPDGAALEAVRTTFPQGALSLERDLHGNPRMWIYDVP
;
A
#
# COMPACT_ATOMS: atom_id res chain seq x y z
N ARG A 1 -5.57 52.00 40.26
CA ARG A 1 -6.50 51.31 39.33
C ARG A 1 -5.92 51.17 37.92
N LEU A 2 -5.42 52.24 37.28
CA LEU A 2 -4.81 52.19 35.93
C LEU A 2 -3.64 51.20 35.80
N ARG A 3 -2.68 51.20 36.74
CA ARG A 3 -1.55 50.24 36.78
C ARG A 3 -1.97 48.76 36.81
N MET A 4 -3.08 48.45 37.49
CA MET A 4 -3.55 47.07 37.66
C MET A 4 -4.25 46.56 36.39
N LEU A 5 -4.96 47.45 35.69
CA LEU A 5 -5.55 47.17 34.37
C LEU A 5 -4.49 46.95 33.29
N ILE A 6 -3.38 47.71 33.32
CA ILE A 6 -2.26 47.53 32.38
C ILE A 6 -1.56 46.18 32.57
N VAL A 7 -1.32 45.76 33.82
CA VAL A 7 -0.70 44.46 34.14
C VAL A 7 -1.60 43.30 33.74
N GLN A 8 -2.92 43.40 33.99
CA GLN A 8 -3.89 42.38 33.57
C GLN A 8 -4.04 42.31 32.04
N GLY A 9 -4.09 43.45 31.35
CA GLY A 9 -4.16 43.50 29.89
C GLY A 9 -2.90 42.94 29.22
N PHE A 10 -1.72 43.26 29.75
CA PHE A 10 -0.45 42.74 29.24
C PHE A 10 -0.31 41.22 29.48
N GLY A 11 -0.69 40.74 30.67
CA GLY A 11 -0.68 39.29 30.98
C GLY A 11 -1.67 38.48 30.14
N ALA A 12 -2.85 39.03 29.84
CA ALA A 12 -3.82 38.39 28.95
C ALA A 12 -3.32 38.33 27.51
N TRP A 13 -2.68 39.41 27.03
CA TRP A 13 -2.11 39.44 25.68
C TRP A 13 -0.97 38.44 25.52
N THR A 14 -0.02 38.40 26.45
CA THR A 14 1.09 37.44 26.40
C THR A 14 0.62 35.99 26.53
N ALA A 15 -0.39 35.71 27.35
CA ALA A 15 -0.99 34.38 27.44
C ALA A 15 -1.64 33.94 26.12
N LEU A 16 -2.40 34.85 25.48
CA LEU A 16 -3.06 34.57 24.19
C LEU A 16 -2.04 34.36 23.07
N THR A 17 -1.02 35.22 22.98
CA THR A 17 0.08 35.08 22.01
C THR A 17 0.84 33.78 22.21
N SER A 18 1.17 33.42 23.45
CA SER A 18 1.88 32.17 23.76
C SER A 18 1.06 30.94 23.36
N PHE A 19 -0.27 30.98 23.58
CA PHE A 19 -1.16 29.92 23.14
C PHE A 19 -1.16 29.75 21.63
N TYR A 20 -1.28 30.83 20.85
CA TYR A 20 -1.26 30.74 19.39
C TYR A 20 0.08 30.26 18.83
N VAL A 21 1.20 30.71 19.42
CA VAL A 21 2.53 30.23 19.04
C VAL A 21 2.68 28.74 19.33
N ALA A 22 2.24 28.28 20.51
CA ALA A 22 2.28 26.86 20.88
C ALA A 22 1.38 26.01 19.98
N ALA A 23 0.16 26.48 19.68
CA ALA A 23 -0.77 25.79 18.78
C ALA A 23 -0.21 25.71 17.35
N GLY A 24 0.37 26.80 16.84
CA GLY A 24 1.02 26.82 15.53
C GLY A 24 2.21 25.87 15.45
N LEU A 25 3.06 25.82 16.49
CA LEU A 25 4.15 24.85 16.58
C LEU A 25 3.65 23.41 16.61
N LEU A 26 2.57 23.13 17.34
CA LEU A 26 2.00 21.79 17.43
C LEU A 26 1.45 21.32 16.09
N VAL A 27 0.77 22.20 15.35
CA VAL A 27 0.32 21.93 13.98
C VAL A 27 1.52 21.70 13.04
N ALA A 28 2.57 22.52 13.13
CA ALA A 28 3.78 22.35 12.32
C ALA A 28 4.49 21.02 12.59
N VAL A 29 4.62 20.63 13.87
CA VAL A 29 5.21 19.33 14.27
C VAL A 29 4.35 18.17 13.76
N ALA A 30 3.03 18.26 13.89
CA ALA A 30 2.12 17.23 13.38
C ALA A 30 2.22 17.08 11.85
N ALA A 31 2.26 18.19 11.12
CA ALA A 31 2.42 18.18 9.66
C ALA A 31 3.79 17.61 9.24
N ALA A 32 4.87 18.02 9.91
CA ALA A 32 6.20 17.48 9.65
C ALA A 32 6.27 15.97 9.90
N ASN A 33 5.72 15.50 11.02
CA ASN A 33 5.66 14.08 11.35
C ASN A 33 4.81 13.29 10.34
N TRP A 34 3.69 13.85 9.89
CA TRP A 34 2.86 13.24 8.85
C TRP A 34 3.60 13.10 7.51
N ILE A 35 4.33 14.13 7.09
CA ILE A 35 5.14 14.11 5.87
C ILE A 35 6.22 13.03 5.96
N THR A 36 6.99 13.00 7.05
CA THR A 36 8.05 12.01 7.24
C THR A 36 7.49 10.58 7.28
N TYR A 37 6.35 10.36 7.93
CA TYR A 37 5.68 9.07 7.92
C TYR A 37 5.24 8.66 6.51
N TRP A 38 4.65 9.59 5.76
CA TRP A 38 4.25 9.34 4.37
C TRP A 38 5.44 9.01 3.47
N GLU A 39 6.53 9.76 3.60
CA GLU A 39 7.77 9.51 2.86
C GLU A 39 8.34 8.14 3.19
N PHE A 40 8.43 7.77 4.48
CA PHE A 40 8.89 6.45 4.93
C PHE A 40 8.01 5.32 4.40
N ALA A 41 6.69 5.41 4.56
CA ALA A 41 5.76 4.38 4.09
C ALA A 41 5.81 4.18 2.56
N GLN A 42 6.06 5.25 1.81
CA GLN A 42 6.21 5.21 0.34
C GLN A 42 7.59 4.72 -0.11
N LEU A 43 8.64 4.98 0.67
CA LEU A 43 10.03 4.55 0.39
C LEU A 43 10.25 3.06 0.70
N ASP A 44 9.73 2.63 1.86
CA ASP A 44 10.00 1.33 2.47
C ASP A 44 8.79 0.39 2.41
N GLY A 45 7.79 0.70 1.57
CA GLY A 45 6.65 -0.19 1.33
C GLY A 45 7.15 -1.57 0.92
N ASP A 46 6.86 -2.58 1.76
CA ASP A 46 7.22 -3.97 1.50
C ASP A 46 6.28 -4.59 0.47
N GLY A 47 6.75 -5.60 -0.28
CA GLY A 47 5.93 -6.27 -1.30
C GLY A 47 4.63 -6.84 -0.74
N VAL A 48 4.61 -7.17 0.56
CA VAL A 48 3.44 -7.67 1.27
C VAL A 48 2.35 -6.60 1.40
N SER A 49 2.71 -5.37 1.75
CA SER A 49 1.75 -4.27 1.89
C SER A 49 1.13 -3.89 0.55
N TYR A 50 1.93 -3.88 -0.52
CA TYR A 50 1.45 -3.65 -1.88
C TYR A 50 0.47 -4.75 -2.32
N LEU A 51 0.85 -6.02 -2.13
CA LEU A 51 -0.03 -7.15 -2.41
C LEU A 51 -1.33 -7.05 -1.60
N ALA A 52 -1.25 -6.70 -0.32
CA ALA A 52 -2.43 -6.56 0.53
C ALA A 52 -3.39 -5.49 0.01
N HIS A 53 -2.84 -4.34 -0.42
CA HIS A 53 -3.61 -3.23 -0.94
C HIS A 53 -4.30 -3.60 -2.27
N ALA A 54 -3.59 -4.27 -3.17
CA ALA A 54 -4.18 -4.69 -4.44
C ALA A 54 -5.20 -5.82 -4.29
N LEU A 55 -4.99 -6.76 -3.38
CA LEU A 55 -6.01 -7.74 -3.01
C LEU A 55 -7.28 -7.05 -2.49
N ARG A 56 -7.13 -6.06 -1.61
CA ARG A 56 -8.26 -5.28 -1.09
C ARG A 56 -9.01 -4.50 -2.18
N ALA A 57 -8.30 -4.04 -3.21
CA ALA A 57 -8.87 -3.32 -4.33
C ALA A 57 -9.45 -4.22 -5.43
N SER A 58 -9.37 -5.55 -5.27
CA SER A 58 -9.83 -6.50 -6.28
C SER A 58 -11.30 -6.85 -6.15
N ASP A 59 -11.92 -7.18 -7.29
CA ASP A 59 -13.33 -7.54 -7.35
C ASP A 59 -13.62 -8.86 -6.62
N ALA A 60 -14.79 -8.93 -5.99
CA ALA A 60 -15.21 -10.11 -5.25
C ALA A 60 -15.41 -11.35 -6.13
N SER A 61 -15.61 -11.19 -7.44
CA SER A 61 -15.82 -12.29 -8.39
C SER A 61 -14.57 -12.76 -9.13
N ALA A 62 -13.44 -12.05 -8.99
CA ALA A 62 -12.22 -12.41 -9.69
C ALA A 62 -11.44 -13.50 -8.94
N ASP A 63 -10.83 -14.41 -9.70
CA ASP A 63 -9.86 -15.36 -9.15
C ASP A 63 -8.55 -14.61 -8.84
N LEU A 64 -8.13 -14.61 -7.58
CA LEU A 64 -6.96 -13.88 -7.11
C LEU A 64 -5.77 -14.82 -7.00
N VAL A 65 -4.71 -14.57 -7.77
CA VAL A 65 -3.60 -15.51 -7.90
C VAL A 65 -2.27 -14.80 -7.73
N GLN A 66 -1.45 -15.21 -6.77
CA GLN A 66 -0.04 -14.82 -6.73
C GLN A 66 0.78 -15.83 -7.52
N VAL A 67 1.60 -15.34 -8.46
CA VAL A 67 2.46 -16.18 -9.29
C VAL A 67 3.92 -15.83 -9.04
N ALA A 68 4.75 -16.85 -8.92
CA ALA A 68 6.19 -16.70 -8.81
C ALA A 68 6.95 -17.84 -9.52
N SER A 69 8.19 -17.59 -9.88
CA SER A 69 9.11 -18.58 -10.45
C SER A 69 9.59 -19.59 -9.39
N SER A 70 9.57 -19.21 -8.10
CA SER A 70 9.93 -20.06 -6.96
C SER A 70 8.88 -19.94 -5.86
N SER A 71 8.63 -21.02 -5.14
CA SER A 71 7.75 -21.02 -3.96
C SER A 71 8.24 -20.11 -2.83
N ASP A 72 9.55 -19.85 -2.77
CA ASP A 72 10.17 -19.07 -1.68
C ASP A 72 9.79 -17.59 -1.69
N THR A 73 9.31 -17.07 -2.83
CA THR A 73 8.88 -15.67 -2.99
C THR A 73 7.37 -15.49 -2.90
N LEU A 74 6.62 -16.59 -2.76
CA LEU A 74 5.16 -16.55 -2.55
C LEU A 74 4.87 -16.13 -1.11
N LEU A 75 3.91 -15.22 -0.97
CA LEU A 75 3.49 -14.71 0.33
C LEU A 75 2.29 -15.51 0.81
N PRO A 76 2.39 -16.23 1.93
CA PRO A 76 1.33 -17.12 2.34
C PRO A 76 0.08 -16.31 2.73
N ALA A 77 -1.11 -16.80 2.35
CA ALA A 77 -2.38 -16.10 2.60
C ALA A 77 -2.63 -15.77 4.07
N ASP A 78 -2.04 -16.53 5.00
CA ASP A 78 -2.14 -16.33 6.45
C ASP A 78 -1.13 -15.31 7.01
N HIS A 79 -0.28 -14.70 6.17
CA HIS A 79 0.66 -13.65 6.57
C HIS A 79 -0.08 -12.51 7.27
N ILE A 80 0.44 -12.07 8.42
CA ILE A 80 -0.27 -11.13 9.32
C ILE A 80 -0.69 -9.83 8.62
N VAL A 81 0.20 -9.27 7.80
CA VAL A 81 -0.07 -8.06 7.02
C VAL A 81 -1.17 -8.29 5.98
N LEU A 82 -1.17 -9.42 5.27
CA LEU A 82 -2.22 -9.74 4.30
C LEU A 82 -3.57 -9.91 5.00
N ARG A 83 -3.62 -10.65 6.11
CA ARG A 83 -4.86 -10.83 6.89
C ARG A 83 -5.43 -9.52 7.42
N PHE A 84 -4.56 -8.59 7.85
CA PHE A 84 -4.98 -7.30 8.39
C PHE A 84 -5.38 -6.31 7.30
N ALA A 85 -4.55 -6.15 6.27
CA ALA A 85 -4.69 -5.10 5.27
C ALA A 85 -5.51 -5.54 4.04
N ALA A 86 -5.48 -6.81 3.64
CA ALA A 86 -6.34 -7.31 2.57
C ALA A 86 -7.68 -7.82 3.11
N GLY A 87 -7.66 -8.59 4.20
CA GLY A 87 -8.84 -9.19 4.80
C GLY A 87 -9.31 -10.43 4.02
N GLU A 88 -10.60 -10.50 3.71
CA GLU A 88 -11.22 -11.64 3.02
C GLU A 88 -10.58 -11.97 1.64
N PRO A 89 -10.24 -10.99 0.78
CA PRO A 89 -9.51 -11.24 -0.46
C PRO A 89 -8.20 -12.02 -0.30
N ALA A 90 -7.44 -11.82 0.79
CA ALA A 90 -6.24 -12.61 1.03
C ALA A 90 -6.54 -14.08 1.32
N ALA A 91 -7.66 -14.38 1.97
CA ALA A 91 -8.06 -15.76 2.23
C ALA A 91 -8.48 -16.52 0.96
N ARG A 92 -8.86 -15.80 -0.10
CA ARG A 92 -9.21 -16.36 -1.42
C ARG A 92 -8.03 -16.40 -2.39
N MET A 93 -6.92 -15.75 -2.05
CA MET A 93 -5.72 -15.74 -2.89
C MET A 93 -5.13 -17.15 -2.97
N VAL A 94 -4.81 -17.57 -4.19
CA VAL A 94 -4.10 -18.82 -4.46
C VAL A 94 -2.66 -18.50 -4.84
N ASN A 95 -1.72 -19.21 -4.23
CA ASN A 95 -0.31 -19.10 -4.56
C ASN A 95 0.09 -20.24 -5.48
N ILE A 96 0.63 -19.91 -6.66
CA ILE A 96 1.08 -20.90 -7.63
C ILE A 96 2.48 -20.56 -8.12
N THR A 97 3.20 -21.58 -8.56
CA THR A 97 4.44 -21.35 -9.31
C THR A 97 4.16 -21.26 -10.81
N VAL A 98 5.12 -20.77 -11.58
CA VAL A 98 5.06 -20.79 -13.05
C VAL A 98 4.82 -22.20 -13.60
N ALA A 99 5.30 -23.24 -12.91
CA ALA A 99 5.10 -24.63 -13.33
C ALA A 99 3.63 -25.09 -13.21
N ASP A 100 2.86 -24.47 -12.32
CA ASP A 100 1.46 -24.80 -12.03
C ASP A 100 0.50 -23.79 -12.68
N LEU A 101 1.00 -22.94 -13.58
CA LEU A 101 0.23 -21.89 -14.22
C LEU A 101 -0.73 -22.49 -15.27
N GLU A 102 -1.97 -22.72 -14.84
CA GLU A 102 -3.06 -23.20 -15.68
C GLU A 102 -4.06 -22.10 -16.03
N PRO A 103 -4.83 -22.25 -17.13
CA PRO A 103 -5.89 -21.31 -17.47
C PRO A 103 -6.92 -21.13 -16.34
N PRO A 104 -7.33 -19.89 -16.03
CA PRO A 104 -8.34 -19.66 -15.02
C PRO A 104 -9.65 -20.32 -15.44
N THR A 105 -10.32 -20.92 -14.46
CA THR A 105 -11.61 -21.61 -14.67
C THR A 105 -12.80 -20.69 -14.42
N GLY A 106 -12.56 -19.54 -13.76
CA GLY A 106 -13.55 -18.48 -13.53
C GLY A 106 -13.70 -17.50 -14.70
N PRO A 107 -14.64 -16.54 -14.57
CA PRO A 107 -14.96 -15.56 -15.60
C PRO A 107 -13.94 -14.43 -15.71
N ALA A 108 -13.06 -14.25 -14.73
CA ALA A 108 -11.96 -13.29 -14.76
C ALA A 108 -10.90 -13.70 -13.71
N ALA A 109 -9.63 -13.49 -14.01
CA ALA A 109 -8.54 -13.75 -13.08
C ALA A 109 -7.59 -12.56 -12.99
N ARG A 110 -7.11 -12.30 -11.78
CA ARG A 110 -6.13 -11.27 -11.48
C ARG A 110 -4.88 -11.90 -10.92
N PHE A 111 -3.81 -11.81 -11.68
CA PHE A 111 -2.50 -12.35 -11.32
C PHE A 111 -1.62 -11.25 -10.72
N PHE A 112 -0.99 -11.55 -9.58
CA PHE A 112 -0.04 -10.68 -8.89
C PHE A 112 1.36 -11.28 -9.00
N VAL A 113 2.32 -10.50 -9.49
CA VAL A 113 3.73 -10.88 -9.58
C VAL A 113 4.57 -9.83 -8.88
N LEU A 114 5.39 -10.26 -7.91
CA LEU A 114 6.28 -9.38 -7.17
C LEU A 114 7.63 -9.27 -7.89
N PRO A 115 8.17 -8.05 -8.08
CA PRO A 115 9.55 -7.83 -8.50
C PRO A 115 10.55 -8.49 -7.53
N PRO A 116 11.71 -8.95 -8.03
CA PRO A 116 12.22 -8.78 -9.39
C PRO A 116 11.79 -9.88 -10.38
N ASP A 117 10.73 -10.65 -10.11
CA ASP A 117 10.40 -11.88 -10.84
C ASP A 117 9.78 -11.64 -12.24
N GLY A 118 10.60 -11.11 -13.15
CA GLY A 118 10.19 -10.87 -14.54
C GLY A 118 9.91 -12.16 -15.32
N ALA A 119 10.49 -13.29 -14.92
CA ALA A 119 10.25 -14.58 -15.57
C ALA A 119 8.81 -15.06 -15.31
N ALA A 120 8.30 -14.93 -14.08
CA ALA A 120 6.90 -15.21 -13.77
C ALA A 120 5.95 -14.29 -14.54
N LEU A 121 6.28 -13.00 -14.63
CA LEU A 121 5.48 -12.05 -15.41
C LEU A 121 5.40 -12.45 -16.89
N GLU A 122 6.54 -12.75 -17.53
CA GLU A 122 6.57 -13.18 -18.93
C GLU A 122 5.82 -14.49 -19.15
N ALA A 123 5.89 -15.43 -18.20
CA ALA A 123 5.09 -16.65 -18.26
C ALA A 123 3.58 -16.36 -18.24
N VAL A 124 3.11 -15.52 -17.31
CA VAL A 124 1.69 -15.10 -17.25
C VAL A 124 1.25 -14.44 -18.56
N ARG A 125 2.06 -13.53 -19.11
CA ARG A 125 1.75 -12.85 -20.38
C ARG A 125 1.70 -13.81 -21.57
N THR A 126 2.58 -14.81 -21.58
CA THR A 126 2.66 -15.80 -22.65
C THR A 126 1.48 -16.76 -22.59
N THR A 127 1.09 -17.21 -21.40
CA THR A 127 -0.06 -18.10 -21.19
C THR A 127 -1.38 -17.37 -21.46
N PHE A 128 -1.47 -16.08 -21.13
CA PHE A 128 -2.69 -15.27 -21.25
C PHE A 128 -2.47 -14.02 -22.12
N PRO A 129 -2.32 -14.16 -23.45
CA PRO A 129 -1.98 -13.05 -24.33
C PRO A 129 -3.07 -11.97 -24.41
N GLN A 130 -4.31 -12.28 -24.02
CA GLN A 130 -5.46 -11.38 -24.02
C GLN A 130 -5.58 -10.49 -22.77
N GLY A 131 -4.70 -10.67 -21.77
CA GLY A 131 -4.77 -9.92 -20.52
C GLY A 131 -4.19 -8.50 -20.61
N ALA A 132 -4.44 -7.71 -19.57
CA ALA A 132 -3.97 -6.35 -19.43
C ALA A 132 -2.98 -6.22 -18.26
N LEU A 133 -1.80 -5.65 -18.54
CA LEU A 133 -0.78 -5.39 -17.52
C LEU A 133 -0.96 -4.00 -16.92
N SER A 134 -1.09 -3.96 -15.60
CA SER A 134 -0.91 -2.78 -14.78
C SER A 134 0.37 -2.92 -13.94
N LEU A 135 1.05 -1.80 -13.69
CA LEU A 135 2.28 -1.76 -12.92
C LEU A 135 2.12 -0.79 -11.76
N GLU A 136 2.27 -1.30 -10.55
CA GLU A 136 2.32 -0.50 -9.34
C GLU A 136 3.77 -0.10 -9.05
N ARG A 137 3.96 1.20 -8.80
CA ARG A 137 5.28 1.80 -8.57
C ARG A 137 5.29 2.56 -7.26
N ASP A 138 6.48 2.64 -6.66
CA ASP A 138 6.71 3.60 -5.58
C ASP A 138 6.89 5.04 -6.13
N LEU A 139 7.06 6.01 -5.22
CA LEU A 139 7.30 7.41 -5.60
C LEU A 139 8.59 7.66 -6.39
N HIS A 140 9.55 6.74 -6.33
CA HIS A 140 10.80 6.79 -7.12
C HIS A 140 10.61 6.17 -8.50
N GLY A 141 9.42 5.66 -8.80
CA GLY A 141 9.11 4.98 -10.04
C GLY A 141 9.66 3.56 -10.10
N ASN A 142 10.15 2.98 -9.01
CA ASN A 142 10.57 1.57 -9.02
C ASN A 142 9.33 0.67 -9.10
N PRO A 143 9.36 -0.43 -9.87
CA PRO A 143 8.28 -1.40 -9.87
C PRO A 143 8.19 -2.07 -8.50
N ARG A 144 6.98 -2.10 -7.92
CA ARG A 144 6.70 -2.76 -6.65
C ARG A 144 5.79 -3.97 -6.80
N MET A 145 4.96 -3.98 -7.83
CA MET A 145 4.11 -5.12 -8.16
C MET A 145 3.60 -5.02 -9.60
N TRP A 146 3.55 -6.15 -10.29
CA TRP A 146 2.84 -6.29 -11.55
C TRP A 146 1.49 -6.94 -11.29
N ILE A 147 0.45 -6.36 -11.88
CA ILE A 147 -0.93 -6.86 -11.81
C ILE A 147 -1.35 -7.18 -13.23
N TYR A 148 -1.75 -8.41 -13.49
CA TYR A 148 -2.17 -8.86 -14.81
C TYR A 148 -3.61 -9.35 -14.78
N ASP A 149 -4.49 -8.62 -15.45
CA ASP A 149 -5.93 -8.86 -15.45
C ASP A 149 -6.33 -9.64 -16.71
N VAL A 150 -6.93 -10.81 -16.53
CA VAL A 150 -7.41 -11.70 -17.60
C VAL A 150 -8.95 -11.71 -17.58
N PRO A 151 -9.61 -11.34 -18.69
CA PRO A 151 -11.07 -11.32 -18.81
C PRO A 151 -11.68 -12.69 -19.09
#